data_AF-A0A1V9Y6P7-F1
#
_entry.id   AF-A0A1V9Y6P7-F1
#
_cell.length_a   1.000
_cell.length_b   1.000
_cell.length_c   1.000
_cell.angle_alpha   90.00
_cell.angle_beta   90.00
_cell.angle_gamma   90.00
#
_symmetry.space_group_name_H-M   'P 1'
#
loop_
_entity.id
_entity.type
_entity.pdbx_description
1 polymer ?
#
loop_
_entity_poly.entity_id
_entity_poly.type
_entity_poly.pdbx_seq_one_letter_code
_entity_poly.pdbx_strand_id
1 'polypeptide(L)'
;MECFRHWGCRARTLQGRKLLANTIMLSLLWHVTAILPIPEPTVQGWQSMLNKFILGRKSDPRAKYSPLLHRTWQFDRVLGLGLPHVSSKIRAQPLQRLQHLMEGPSTTSPPWQPLVQRQFSRTLGKLYRDTHPFDFLLYYPNTSSKWLCLWELHPLWCDIWAQWAAIPMEKRMPIVPNLSTVMTMPVWLTQYDAMRNHNKHCAANLAKMPPIRRWRHFVNINRSWPRHSEFISAMFNGNPFARVKLSATDTIRPAEIPCTSSVYLHLTRTYNAVRQSHHNNANADILPHPFIAMVKDNVQPFQRWPRRLIIDLAYHAPSLKVQHPMASTQRSTDADLKRYVRLVRRTCRQSPSLQADVWLRLLYNMLPVNSRFYYLQVSQPTAVCCAYGCGAVETQLHVFHQCCHVHHVWQFHACAWQYYGVSFDWSTISDLDNFGVNHRGVELKSAIFLV
;
A
#
# COMPACT_ATOMS: atom_id res chain seq x y z
N MET A 1 -23.20 -10.22 -2.16
CA MET A 1 -23.19 -11.08 -0.95
C MET A 1 -23.64 -12.51 -1.24
N GLU A 2 -24.66 -12.71 -2.08
CA GLU A 2 -25.14 -14.06 -2.49
C GLU A 2 -24.07 -14.96 -3.11
N CYS A 3 -23.10 -14.37 -3.81
CA CYS A 3 -21.92 -15.06 -4.33
C CYS A 3 -21.21 -15.92 -3.26
N PHE A 4 -21.13 -15.47 -1.99
CA PHE A 4 -20.49 -16.25 -0.92
C PHE A 4 -21.28 -17.50 -0.53
N ARG A 5 -22.62 -17.45 -0.62
CA ARG A 5 -23.49 -18.61 -0.36
C ARG A 5 -23.40 -19.61 -1.50
N HIS A 6 -23.49 -19.13 -2.74
CA HIS A 6 -23.45 -19.98 -3.93
C HIS A 6 -22.11 -20.74 -4.07
N TRP A 7 -20.99 -20.05 -3.84
CA TRP A 7 -19.66 -20.63 -4.02
C TRP A 7 -19.07 -21.26 -2.75
N GLY A 8 -19.68 -21.03 -1.59
CA GLY A 8 -19.14 -21.48 -0.30
C GLY A 8 -19.13 -22.98 -0.07
N CYS A 9 -19.99 -23.73 -0.78
CA CYS A 9 -19.98 -25.19 -0.75
C CYS A 9 -18.78 -25.79 -1.51
N ARG A 10 -18.20 -25.05 -2.47
CA ARG A 10 -17.21 -25.60 -3.42
C ARG A 10 -15.76 -25.54 -2.94
N ALA A 11 -15.43 -24.72 -1.95
CA ALA A 11 -14.06 -24.61 -1.45
C ALA A 11 -13.93 -25.05 0.02
N ARG A 12 -13.22 -26.18 0.22
CA ARG A 12 -12.99 -26.78 1.54
C ARG A 12 -11.75 -26.20 2.26
N THR A 13 -10.71 -25.84 1.51
CA THR A 13 -9.43 -25.34 2.05
C THR A 13 -9.36 -23.81 2.12
N LEU A 14 -8.42 -23.25 2.89
CA LEU A 14 -8.08 -21.81 2.88
C LEU A 14 -7.66 -21.36 1.49
N GLN A 15 -6.76 -22.11 0.85
CA GLN A 15 -6.26 -21.75 -0.49
C GLN A 15 -7.36 -21.80 -1.54
N GLY A 16 -8.24 -22.81 -1.50
CA GLY A 16 -9.39 -22.89 -2.39
C GLY A 16 -10.34 -21.70 -2.21
N ARG A 17 -10.63 -21.30 -0.97
CA ARG A 17 -11.49 -20.13 -0.70
C ARG A 17 -10.81 -18.82 -1.10
N LYS A 18 -9.51 -18.69 -0.87
CA LYS A 18 -8.71 -17.55 -1.32
C LYS A 18 -8.69 -17.45 -2.84
N LEU A 19 -8.62 -18.58 -3.55
CA LEU A 19 -8.71 -18.62 -5.01
C LEU A 19 -10.06 -18.08 -5.47
N LEU A 20 -11.18 -18.67 -5.01
CA LEU A 20 -12.53 -18.23 -5.37
C LEU A 20 -12.76 -16.74 -5.05
N ALA A 21 -12.29 -16.29 -3.90
CA ALA A 21 -12.36 -14.89 -3.52
C ALA A 21 -11.63 -13.98 -4.53
N ASN A 22 -10.41 -14.35 -4.93
CA ASN A 22 -9.63 -13.56 -5.88
C ASN A 22 -10.18 -13.60 -7.31
N THR A 23 -10.63 -14.75 -7.78
CA THR A 23 -11.00 -14.96 -9.18
C THR A 23 -12.43 -14.57 -9.49
N ILE A 24 -13.37 -14.83 -8.57
CA ILE A 24 -14.81 -14.60 -8.80
C ILE A 24 -15.28 -13.37 -8.05
N MET A 25 -15.05 -13.31 -6.74
CA MET A 25 -15.71 -12.28 -5.92
C MET A 25 -15.10 -10.89 -6.15
N LEU A 26 -13.77 -10.81 -6.24
CA LEU A 26 -13.08 -9.55 -6.45
C LEU A 26 -13.08 -9.08 -7.90
N SER A 27 -13.25 -9.97 -8.88
CA SER A 27 -13.40 -9.59 -10.28
C SER A 27 -14.75 -8.92 -10.55
N LEU A 28 -15.82 -9.39 -9.90
CA LEU A 28 -17.14 -8.73 -10.00
C LEU A 28 -17.12 -7.28 -9.50
N LEU A 29 -16.35 -7.01 -8.43
CA LEU A 29 -16.21 -5.65 -7.90
C LEU A 29 -15.45 -4.73 -8.85
N TRP A 30 -14.55 -5.27 -9.67
CA TRP A 30 -13.67 -4.50 -10.54
C TRP A 30 -14.44 -3.57 -11.50
N HIS A 31 -15.54 -4.05 -12.07
CA HIS A 31 -16.35 -3.26 -13.01
C HIS A 31 -16.96 -2.00 -12.40
N VAL A 32 -17.21 -2.02 -11.09
CA VAL A 32 -17.80 -0.88 -10.36
C VAL A 32 -16.71 -0.01 -9.74
N THR A 33 -15.73 -0.62 -9.07
CA THR A 33 -14.66 0.10 -8.36
C THR A 33 -13.74 0.88 -9.30
N ALA A 34 -13.72 0.54 -10.59
CA ALA A 34 -12.87 1.21 -11.57
C ALA A 34 -13.41 2.59 -12.01
N ILE A 35 -14.70 2.87 -11.78
CA ILE A 35 -15.39 4.06 -12.28
C ILE A 35 -16.08 4.89 -11.19
N LEU A 36 -16.25 4.34 -9.98
CA LEU A 36 -16.93 5.03 -8.88
C LEU A 36 -16.09 5.00 -7.60
N PRO A 37 -16.00 6.15 -6.88
CA PRO A 37 -15.42 6.16 -5.55
C PRO A 37 -16.31 5.37 -4.59
N ILE A 38 -15.72 4.41 -3.88
CA ILE A 38 -16.45 3.56 -2.94
C ILE A 38 -16.26 4.05 -1.50
N PRO A 39 -17.34 4.25 -0.73
CA PRO A 39 -17.23 4.61 0.67
C PRO A 39 -16.43 3.59 1.49
N GLU A 40 -15.55 4.10 2.36
CA GLU A 40 -14.70 3.28 3.24
C GLU A 40 -15.49 2.25 4.09
N PRO A 41 -16.67 2.56 4.68
CA PRO A 41 -17.45 1.57 5.42
C PRO A 41 -17.87 0.36 4.58
N THR A 42 -18.17 0.58 3.30
CA THR A 42 -18.54 -0.49 2.35
C THR A 42 -17.33 -1.39 2.07
N VAL A 43 -16.15 -0.79 1.86
CA VAL A 43 -14.89 -1.53 1.65
C VAL A 43 -14.55 -2.38 2.88
N GLN A 44 -14.72 -1.83 4.09
CA GLN A 44 -14.52 -2.55 5.35
C GLN A 44 -15.50 -3.72 5.50
N GLY A 45 -16.77 -3.52 5.11
CA GLY A 45 -17.78 -4.58 5.06
C GLY A 45 -17.37 -5.72 4.13
N TRP A 46 -16.88 -5.40 2.92
CA TRP A 46 -16.37 -6.40 1.97
C TRP A 46 -15.15 -7.14 2.50
N GLN A 47 -14.18 -6.43 3.10
CA GLN A 47 -12.99 -7.03 3.70
C GLN A 47 -13.36 -7.98 4.84
N SER A 48 -14.29 -7.55 5.70
CA SER A 48 -14.81 -8.37 6.80
C SER A 48 -15.45 -9.65 6.28
N MET A 49 -16.31 -9.56 5.26
CA MET A 49 -16.95 -10.73 4.66
C MET A 49 -15.92 -11.69 4.02
N LEU A 50 -14.92 -11.16 3.32
CA LEU A 50 -13.85 -11.97 2.73
C LEU A 50 -13.04 -12.71 3.81
N ASN A 51 -12.70 -12.03 4.91
CA ASN A 51 -11.99 -12.65 6.00
C ASN A 51 -12.82 -13.76 6.67
N LYS A 52 -14.11 -13.51 6.92
CA LYS A 52 -15.08 -14.49 7.43
C LYS A 52 -15.19 -15.72 6.54
N PHE A 53 -15.25 -15.49 5.22
CA PHE A 53 -15.32 -16.55 4.24
C PHE A 53 -14.02 -17.36 4.20
N ILE A 54 -12.88 -16.72 3.96
CA ILE A 54 -11.58 -17.38 3.74
C ILE A 54 -11.09 -18.07 5.01
N LEU A 55 -11.17 -17.42 6.17
CA LEU A 55 -10.63 -17.96 7.42
C LEU A 55 -11.67 -18.83 8.14
N GLY A 56 -12.89 -18.32 8.30
CA GLY A 56 -13.94 -18.93 9.15
C GLY A 56 -14.96 -19.82 8.43
N ARG A 57 -14.91 -19.90 7.09
CA ARG A 57 -15.87 -20.65 6.24
C ARG A 57 -17.30 -20.17 6.43
N LYS A 58 -17.47 -18.90 6.80
CA LYS A 58 -18.78 -18.29 7.01
C LYS A 58 -19.23 -17.62 5.72
N SER A 59 -20.42 -17.97 5.25
CA SER A 59 -21.08 -17.37 4.08
C SER A 59 -22.15 -16.34 4.47
N ASP A 60 -22.57 -16.32 5.74
CA ASP A 60 -23.52 -15.34 6.27
C ASP A 60 -22.80 -14.06 6.73
N PRO A 61 -23.19 -12.88 6.21
CA PRO A 61 -22.65 -11.60 6.66
C PRO A 61 -22.79 -11.34 8.15
N ARG A 62 -23.89 -11.80 8.76
CA ARG A 62 -24.21 -11.57 10.19
C ARG A 62 -23.46 -12.52 11.12
N ALA A 63 -22.86 -13.59 10.59
CA ALA A 63 -22.09 -14.53 11.39
C ALA A 63 -20.95 -13.81 12.14
N LYS A 64 -20.87 -14.05 13.45
CA LYS A 64 -19.74 -13.62 14.27
C LYS A 64 -18.54 -14.50 13.96
N TYR A 65 -17.36 -13.89 13.84
CA TYR A 65 -16.11 -14.61 13.64
C TYR A 65 -14.94 -13.75 14.13
N SER A 66 -14.09 -14.34 14.95
CA SER A 66 -12.82 -13.76 15.37
C SER A 66 -11.67 -14.54 14.72
N PRO A 67 -10.85 -13.92 13.86
CA PRO A 67 -9.67 -14.57 13.29
C PRO A 67 -8.66 -14.95 14.38
N LEU A 68 -8.13 -16.18 14.31
CA LEU A 68 -7.08 -16.65 15.22
C LEU A 68 -5.68 -16.13 14.85
N LEU A 69 -5.49 -15.73 13.60
CA LEU A 69 -4.22 -15.18 13.11
C LEU A 69 -4.25 -13.65 13.16
N HIS A 70 -3.16 -13.03 13.60
CA HIS A 70 -3.03 -11.57 13.62
C HIS A 70 -3.14 -10.96 12.20
N ARG A 71 -3.72 -9.75 12.06
CA ARG A 71 -4.00 -9.10 10.76
C ARG A 71 -2.75 -8.93 9.88
N THR A 72 -1.59 -8.61 10.47
CA THR A 72 -0.31 -8.54 9.74
C THR A 72 -0.07 -9.81 8.91
N TRP A 73 -0.18 -10.97 9.57
CA TRP A 73 0.08 -12.28 8.95
C TRP A 73 -1.06 -12.79 8.10
N GLN A 74 -2.27 -12.23 8.23
CA GLN A 74 -3.34 -12.52 7.27
C GLN A 74 -2.97 -11.98 5.88
N PHE A 75 -2.51 -10.72 5.80
CA PHE A 75 -2.31 -10.04 4.51
C PHE A 75 -0.90 -10.20 3.93
N ASP A 76 0.12 -10.38 4.77
CA ASP A 76 1.49 -10.51 4.30
C ASP A 76 1.62 -11.61 3.22
N ARG A 77 2.16 -11.24 2.06
CA ARG A 77 2.24 -12.12 0.88
C ARG A 77 3.37 -13.15 1.00
N VAL A 78 4.44 -12.81 1.72
CA VAL A 78 5.67 -13.59 1.77
C VAL A 78 5.65 -14.53 2.98
N LEU A 79 5.49 -13.98 4.17
CA LEU A 79 5.47 -14.69 5.44
C LEU A 79 4.06 -15.10 5.88
N GLY A 80 3.05 -14.34 5.48
CA GLY A 80 1.66 -14.59 5.90
C GLY A 80 0.87 -15.55 5.00
N LEU A 81 -0.45 -15.48 5.10
CA LEU A 81 -1.38 -16.22 4.23
C LEU A 81 -1.61 -15.51 2.88
N GLY A 82 -1.22 -14.24 2.76
CA GLY A 82 -1.42 -13.43 1.56
C GLY A 82 -2.90 -13.27 1.20
N LEU A 83 -3.77 -13.03 2.18
CA LEU A 83 -5.19 -12.73 1.92
C LEU A 83 -5.31 -11.48 1.05
N PRO A 84 -6.33 -11.41 0.18
CA PRO A 84 -6.57 -10.20 -0.58
C PRO A 84 -6.96 -9.05 0.35
N HIS A 85 -6.22 -7.95 0.25
CA HIS A 85 -6.56 -6.68 0.88
C HIS A 85 -7.37 -5.84 -0.12
N VAL A 86 -8.69 -5.71 0.13
CA VAL A 86 -9.66 -5.09 -0.78
C VAL A 86 -9.28 -3.65 -1.08
N SER A 87 -8.98 -2.86 -0.05
CA SER A 87 -8.65 -1.44 -0.22
C SER A 87 -7.40 -1.25 -1.08
N SER A 88 -6.37 -2.11 -0.94
CA SER A 88 -5.19 -2.06 -1.81
C SER A 88 -5.50 -2.46 -3.26
N LYS A 89 -6.40 -3.42 -3.48
CA LYS A 89 -6.84 -3.79 -4.85
C LYS A 89 -7.68 -2.68 -5.49
N ILE A 90 -8.52 -2.00 -4.72
CA ILE A 90 -9.28 -0.85 -5.19
C ILE A 90 -8.31 0.27 -5.56
N ARG A 91 -7.38 0.66 -4.68
CA ARG A 91 -6.38 1.71 -4.92
C ARG A 91 -5.55 1.48 -6.19
N ALA A 92 -5.24 0.23 -6.54
CA ALA A 92 -4.47 -0.06 -7.75
C ALA A 92 -5.17 0.42 -9.04
N GLN A 93 -6.51 0.46 -9.08
CA GLN A 93 -7.26 0.85 -10.28
C GLN A 93 -7.20 2.36 -10.56
N PRO A 94 -7.45 3.27 -9.58
CA PRO A 94 -7.13 4.69 -9.69
C PRO A 94 -5.72 4.99 -10.19
N LEU A 95 -4.72 4.24 -9.69
CA LEU A 95 -3.32 4.46 -10.09
C LEU A 95 -3.07 4.08 -11.56
N GLN A 96 -3.67 3.00 -12.04
CA GLN A 96 -3.61 2.64 -13.47
C GLN A 96 -4.32 3.69 -14.34
N ARG A 97 -5.46 4.20 -13.89
CA ARG A 97 -6.17 5.28 -14.59
C ARG A 97 -5.35 6.58 -14.61
N LEU A 98 -4.62 6.87 -13.53
CA LEU A 98 -3.67 7.98 -13.47
C LEU A 98 -2.51 7.79 -14.46
N GLN A 99 -1.96 6.58 -14.60
CA GLN A 99 -0.94 6.29 -15.63
C GLN A 99 -1.46 6.67 -17.02
N HIS A 100 -2.68 6.27 -17.36
CA HIS A 100 -3.31 6.65 -18.64
C HIS A 100 -3.50 8.15 -18.80
N LEU A 101 -3.91 8.88 -17.75
CA LEU A 101 -3.98 10.34 -17.84
C LEU A 101 -2.60 10.97 -18.11
N MET A 102 -1.55 10.38 -17.54
CA MET A 102 -0.19 10.87 -17.62
C MET A 102 0.53 10.52 -18.93
N GLU A 103 0.04 9.57 -19.71
CA GLU A 103 0.51 9.28 -21.08
C GLU A 103 0.26 10.47 -22.02
N GLY A 104 -0.72 11.32 -21.69
CA GLY A 104 -1.05 12.52 -22.45
C GLY A 104 -1.93 12.25 -23.67
N PRO A 105 -2.49 13.31 -24.28
CA PRO A 105 -3.33 13.19 -25.45
C PRO A 105 -2.48 12.80 -26.67
N SER A 106 -2.87 11.71 -27.33
CA SER A 106 -2.40 11.22 -28.62
C SER A 106 -3.57 11.18 -29.62
N THR A 107 -3.30 10.98 -30.90
CA THR A 107 -4.35 10.82 -31.93
C THR A 107 -5.29 9.65 -31.63
N THR A 108 -4.84 8.67 -30.86
CA THR A 108 -5.61 7.50 -30.43
C THR A 108 -6.12 7.60 -28.98
N SER A 109 -5.90 8.73 -28.31
CA SER A 109 -6.25 8.86 -26.90
C SER A 109 -7.76 8.94 -26.68
N PRO A 110 -8.26 8.37 -25.58
CA PRO A 110 -9.66 8.52 -25.21
C PRO A 110 -10.07 10.00 -25.06
N PRO A 111 -11.29 10.39 -25.47
CA PRO A 111 -11.74 11.78 -25.45
C PRO A 111 -11.83 12.37 -24.03
N TRP A 112 -11.89 11.53 -23.00
CA TRP A 112 -11.93 11.99 -21.62
C TRP A 112 -10.60 12.58 -21.13
N GLN A 113 -9.44 12.18 -21.70
CA GLN A 113 -8.12 12.64 -21.23
C GLN A 113 -7.96 14.17 -21.30
N PRO A 114 -8.16 14.83 -22.46
CA PRO A 114 -8.04 16.28 -22.56
C PRO A 114 -9.07 17.02 -21.70
N LEU A 115 -10.28 16.47 -21.55
CA LEU A 115 -11.32 17.03 -20.68
C LEU A 115 -10.88 17.06 -19.21
N VAL A 116 -10.25 15.98 -18.75
CA VAL A 116 -9.74 15.87 -17.38
C VAL A 116 -8.55 16.80 -17.16
N GLN A 117 -7.63 16.91 -18.11
CA GLN A 117 -6.53 17.88 -18.03
C GLN A 117 -7.05 19.31 -17.93
N ARG A 118 -8.12 19.65 -18.66
CA ARG A 118 -8.80 20.94 -18.57
C ARG A 118 -9.50 21.15 -17.21
N GLN A 119 -10.06 20.09 -16.61
CA GLN A 119 -10.60 20.20 -15.24
C GLN A 119 -9.48 20.49 -14.25
N PHE A 120 -8.36 19.78 -14.31
CA PHE A 120 -7.21 20.05 -13.45
C PHE A 120 -6.64 21.46 -13.64
N SER A 121 -6.60 21.99 -14.88
CA SER A 121 -6.16 23.37 -15.11
C SER A 121 -7.07 24.41 -14.45
N ARG A 122 -8.40 24.18 -14.45
CA ARG A 122 -9.36 25.02 -13.71
C ARG A 122 -9.22 24.86 -12.20
N THR A 123 -9.06 23.63 -11.71
CA THR A 123 -8.91 23.33 -10.28
C THR A 123 -7.65 23.94 -9.67
N LEU A 124 -6.53 23.94 -10.41
CA LEU A 124 -5.25 24.50 -9.97
C LEU A 124 -5.12 26.00 -10.26
N GLY A 125 -5.84 26.52 -11.27
CA GLY A 125 -5.79 27.92 -11.68
C GLY A 125 -4.36 28.40 -11.97
N LYS A 126 -3.85 29.37 -11.21
CA LYS A 126 -2.49 29.92 -11.39
C LYS A 126 -1.37 28.98 -10.98
N LEU A 127 -1.69 27.87 -10.30
CA LEU A 127 -0.73 26.82 -9.99
C LEU A 127 -0.54 25.84 -11.15
N TYR A 128 -1.42 25.83 -12.15
CA TYR A 128 -1.28 24.98 -13.33
C TYR A 128 -0.16 25.50 -14.24
N ARG A 129 0.66 24.59 -14.77
CA ARG A 129 1.73 24.87 -15.71
C ARG A 129 1.58 23.95 -16.91
N ASP A 130 1.50 24.48 -18.12
CA ASP A 130 1.40 23.68 -19.35
C ASP A 130 2.64 22.79 -19.55
N THR A 131 3.80 23.27 -19.09
CA THR A 131 5.07 22.51 -19.11
C THR A 131 5.12 21.38 -18.08
N HIS A 132 4.33 21.46 -17.01
CA HIS A 132 4.32 20.51 -15.89
C HIS A 132 2.87 20.25 -15.44
N PRO A 133 2.02 19.64 -16.29
CA PRO A 133 0.57 19.53 -16.04
C PRO A 133 0.23 18.60 -14.85
N PHE A 134 1.20 17.82 -14.35
CA PHE A 134 1.03 16.83 -13.29
C PHE A 134 1.57 17.27 -11.92
N ASP A 135 1.89 18.55 -11.74
CA ASP A 135 2.34 19.09 -10.44
C ASP A 135 1.40 18.81 -9.28
N PHE A 136 0.10 18.67 -9.55
CA PHE A 136 -0.90 18.36 -8.54
C PHE A 136 -0.60 17.07 -7.78
N LEU A 137 0.18 16.16 -8.36
CA LEU A 137 0.62 14.92 -7.73
C LEU A 137 1.59 15.13 -6.57
N LEU A 138 2.16 16.34 -6.44
CA LEU A 138 2.94 16.76 -5.28
C LEU A 138 2.10 17.45 -4.20
N TYR A 139 0.80 17.64 -4.43
CA TYR A 139 -0.10 18.33 -3.51
C TYR A 139 -1.06 17.35 -2.83
N TYR A 140 -1.65 17.79 -1.72
CA TYR A 140 -2.80 17.13 -1.12
C TYR A 140 -4.10 17.82 -1.58
N PRO A 141 -5.14 17.08 -2.03
CA PRO A 141 -6.45 17.66 -2.38
C PRO A 141 -7.22 18.06 -1.13
N ASN A 142 -6.86 19.19 -0.53
CA ASN A 142 -7.50 19.71 0.68
C ASN A 142 -8.75 20.55 0.33
N THR A 143 -9.92 20.11 0.77
CA THR A 143 -11.21 20.82 0.58
C THR A 143 -11.27 22.17 1.28
N SER A 144 -10.51 22.36 2.36
CA SER A 144 -10.40 23.66 3.05
C SER A 144 -9.40 24.61 2.40
N SER A 145 -8.65 24.15 1.39
CA SER A 145 -7.65 24.99 0.72
C SER A 145 -8.33 26.07 -0.10
N LYS A 146 -7.96 27.31 0.16
CA LYS A 146 -8.38 28.46 -0.67
C LYS A 146 -7.49 28.66 -1.91
N TRP A 147 -6.60 27.71 -2.20
CA TRP A 147 -5.76 27.68 -3.40
C TRP A 147 -6.29 26.75 -4.48
N LEU A 148 -7.14 25.78 -4.11
CA LEU A 148 -7.62 24.73 -5.00
C LEU A 148 -9.14 24.84 -5.15
N CYS A 149 -9.62 24.87 -6.39
CA CYS A 149 -11.04 24.87 -6.71
C CYS A 149 -11.50 23.41 -6.93
N LEU A 150 -11.51 22.60 -5.87
CA LEU A 150 -11.80 21.16 -5.97
C LEU A 150 -13.22 20.85 -6.51
N TRP A 151 -14.16 21.79 -6.40
CA TRP A 151 -15.51 21.66 -6.96
C TRP A 151 -15.53 21.65 -8.50
N GLU A 152 -14.47 22.13 -9.16
CA GLU A 152 -14.32 22.05 -10.63
C GLU A 152 -13.89 20.65 -11.10
N LEU A 153 -13.41 19.80 -10.18
CA LEU A 153 -12.89 18.48 -10.49
C LEU A 153 -13.97 17.43 -10.26
N HIS A 154 -14.16 16.55 -11.23
CA HIS A 154 -15.12 15.45 -11.10
C HIS A 154 -14.78 14.57 -9.87
N PRO A 155 -15.77 14.12 -9.06
CA PRO A 155 -15.53 13.38 -7.81
C PRO A 155 -14.60 12.16 -7.94
N LEU A 156 -14.69 11.42 -9.05
CA LEU A 156 -13.77 10.32 -9.35
C LEU A 156 -12.30 10.77 -9.36
N TRP A 157 -11.99 11.92 -9.97
CA TRP A 157 -10.61 12.41 -10.05
C TRP A 157 -10.13 13.02 -8.73
N CYS A 158 -11.05 13.57 -7.92
CA CYS A 158 -10.76 13.91 -6.53
C CYS A 158 -10.34 12.67 -5.73
N ASP A 159 -11.06 11.55 -5.86
CA ASP A 159 -10.70 10.29 -5.20
C ASP A 159 -9.36 9.75 -5.71
N ILE A 160 -9.13 9.70 -7.04
CA ILE A 160 -7.85 9.26 -7.61
C ILE A 160 -6.67 10.10 -7.06
N TRP A 161 -6.84 11.42 -7.01
CA TRP A 161 -5.82 12.32 -6.45
C TRP A 161 -5.62 12.06 -4.95
N ALA A 162 -6.69 11.88 -4.17
CA ALA A 162 -6.58 11.57 -2.75
C ALA A 162 -5.87 10.23 -2.50
N GLN A 163 -6.19 9.19 -3.29
CA GLN A 163 -5.54 7.89 -3.23
C GLN A 163 -4.06 7.97 -3.57
N TRP A 164 -3.68 8.79 -4.54
CA TRP A 164 -2.27 9.08 -4.86
C TRP A 164 -1.57 9.80 -3.70
N ALA A 165 -2.18 10.87 -3.19
CA ALA A 165 -1.60 11.70 -2.13
C ALA A 165 -1.45 10.96 -0.80
N ALA A 166 -2.26 9.92 -0.56
CA ALA A 166 -2.16 9.03 0.60
C ALA A 166 -0.95 8.08 0.54
N ILE A 167 -0.28 7.95 -0.62
CA ILE A 167 0.91 7.12 -0.76
C ILE A 167 2.12 7.89 -0.21
N PRO A 168 2.96 7.27 0.64
CA PRO A 168 4.20 7.88 1.12
C PRO A 168 5.07 8.39 -0.03
N MET A 169 5.67 9.57 0.14
CA MET A 169 6.46 10.21 -0.93
C MET A 169 7.62 9.33 -1.40
N GLU A 170 8.27 8.62 -0.48
CA GLU A 170 9.34 7.64 -0.76
C GLU A 170 8.93 6.55 -1.75
N LYS A 171 7.64 6.16 -1.76
CA LYS A 171 7.13 5.17 -2.72
C LYS A 171 6.72 5.81 -4.06
N ARG A 172 6.27 7.09 -4.04
CA ARG A 172 5.94 7.85 -5.26
C ARG A 172 7.20 8.24 -6.04
N MET A 173 8.29 8.50 -5.33
CA MET A 173 9.59 8.92 -5.84
C MET A 173 10.70 8.02 -5.27
N PRO A 174 10.77 6.75 -5.71
CA PRO A 174 11.77 5.80 -5.20
C PRO A 174 13.19 6.17 -5.61
N ILE A 175 13.37 6.89 -6.72
CA ILE A 175 14.64 7.51 -7.09
C ILE A 175 14.60 8.96 -6.63
N VAL A 176 15.64 9.39 -5.91
CA VAL A 176 15.79 10.78 -5.46
C VAL A 176 15.99 11.68 -6.69
N PRO A 177 15.19 12.74 -6.86
CA PRO A 177 15.30 13.65 -8.00
C PRO A 177 16.63 14.41 -7.98
N ASN A 178 17.16 14.70 -9.17
CA ASN A 178 18.35 15.55 -9.35
C ASN A 178 18.03 17.03 -9.05
N LEU A 179 19.07 17.86 -8.89
CA LEU A 179 18.92 19.29 -8.57
C LEU A 179 18.00 20.00 -9.58
N SER A 180 18.24 19.78 -10.86
CA SER A 180 17.48 20.41 -11.95
C SER A 180 15.98 20.10 -11.85
N THR A 181 15.62 18.85 -11.58
CA THR A 181 14.24 18.39 -11.41
C THR A 181 13.63 18.95 -10.13
N VAL A 182 14.35 18.98 -9.00
CA VAL A 182 13.83 19.59 -7.76
C VAL A 182 13.55 21.07 -7.95
N MET A 183 14.43 21.78 -8.67
CA MET A 183 14.24 23.20 -8.99
C MET A 183 13.06 23.44 -9.92
N THR A 184 12.58 22.45 -10.67
CA THR A 184 11.34 22.59 -11.44
C THR A 184 10.09 22.29 -10.61
N MET A 185 10.21 21.72 -9.42
CA MET A 185 9.06 21.29 -8.61
C MET A 185 8.30 22.47 -8.01
N PRO A 186 6.97 22.33 -7.84
CA PRO A 186 6.16 23.34 -7.20
C PRO A 186 6.52 23.56 -5.73
N VAL A 187 6.45 24.83 -5.28
CA VAL A 187 6.79 25.27 -3.92
C VAL A 187 5.57 25.56 -3.03
N TRP A 188 4.41 25.85 -3.62
CA TRP A 188 3.28 26.43 -2.90
C TRP A 188 2.57 25.42 -2.00
N LEU A 189 2.08 24.32 -2.58
CA LEU A 189 1.27 23.30 -1.89
C LEU A 189 1.99 21.94 -1.77
N THR A 190 3.30 21.94 -1.93
CA THR A 190 4.09 20.71 -2.03
C THR A 190 4.11 19.89 -0.74
N GLN A 191 4.03 18.58 -0.92
CA GLN A 191 4.27 17.55 0.08
C GLN A 191 5.72 17.04 0.08
N TYR A 192 6.56 17.51 -0.84
CA TYR A 192 7.96 17.07 -0.92
C TYR A 192 8.77 17.74 0.19
N ASP A 193 9.35 16.94 1.09
CA ASP A 193 9.90 17.44 2.34
C ASP A 193 11.10 18.38 2.16
N ALA A 194 11.92 18.20 1.12
CA ALA A 194 13.03 19.10 0.82
C ALA A 194 12.56 20.53 0.45
N MET A 195 11.30 20.69 0.05
CA MET A 195 10.68 21.97 -0.32
C MET A 195 9.83 22.55 0.80
N ARG A 196 9.86 21.94 2.00
CA ARG A 196 9.14 22.40 3.20
C ARG A 196 10.13 22.91 4.22
N ASN A 197 9.68 23.78 5.13
CA ASN A 197 10.54 24.17 6.25
C ASN A 197 10.64 23.05 7.31
N HIS A 198 11.50 23.27 8.33
CA HIS A 198 11.68 22.38 9.48
C HIS A 198 10.36 21.95 10.17
N ASN A 199 9.34 22.82 10.16
CA ASN A 199 8.02 22.53 10.74
C ASN A 199 7.06 21.85 9.75
N LYS A 200 7.56 21.35 8.61
CA LYS A 200 6.78 20.74 7.52
C LYS A 200 5.72 21.68 6.95
N HIS A 201 5.93 22.99 7.00
CA HIS A 201 5.07 23.97 6.35
C HIS A 201 5.60 24.31 4.96
N CYS A 202 4.69 24.42 3.99
CA CYS A 202 4.96 24.92 2.65
C CYS A 202 4.72 26.44 2.56
N ALA A 203 5.13 27.04 1.44
CA ALA A 203 5.03 28.50 1.23
C ALA A 203 3.58 29.01 1.29
N ALA A 204 2.59 28.19 0.92
CA ALA A 204 1.17 28.56 0.98
C ALA A 204 0.68 28.90 2.40
N ASN A 205 1.33 28.39 3.45
CA ASN A 205 0.98 28.72 4.84
C ASN A 205 1.33 30.16 5.22
N LEU A 206 2.31 30.78 4.53
CA LEU A 206 2.68 32.18 4.69
C LEU A 206 1.87 33.08 3.75
N ALA A 207 1.54 32.56 2.57
CA ALA A 207 0.78 33.26 1.53
C ALA A 207 -0.75 33.17 1.77
N LYS A 208 -1.22 33.62 2.94
CA LYS A 208 -2.64 33.58 3.31
C LYS A 208 -3.48 34.67 2.66
N MET A 209 -2.91 35.74 2.13
CA MET A 209 -3.70 36.85 1.57
C MET A 209 -4.13 36.58 0.11
N PRO A 210 -5.35 36.97 -0.31
CA PRO A 210 -5.84 36.73 -1.67
C PRO A 210 -4.93 37.20 -2.82
N PRO A 211 -4.27 38.38 -2.74
CA PRO A 211 -3.34 38.81 -3.78
C PRO A 211 -2.13 37.89 -3.93
N ILE A 212 -1.65 37.31 -2.82
CA ILE A 212 -0.48 36.43 -2.78
C ILE A 212 -0.83 35.03 -3.32
N ARG A 213 -2.06 34.54 -3.07
CA ARG A 213 -2.52 33.24 -3.60
C ARG A 213 -2.62 33.17 -5.13
N ARG A 214 -2.61 34.32 -5.81
CA ARG A 214 -2.64 34.42 -7.28
C ARG A 214 -1.26 34.50 -7.90
N TRP A 215 -0.20 34.46 -7.09
CA TRP A 215 1.17 34.40 -7.57
C TRP A 215 1.40 33.09 -8.32
N ARG A 216 2.13 33.18 -9.43
CA ARG A 216 2.49 32.00 -10.23
C ARG A 216 3.63 31.24 -9.57
N HIS A 217 3.84 30.01 -10.00
CA HIS A 217 5.07 29.32 -9.65
C HIS A 217 6.28 30.08 -10.22
N PHE A 218 7.27 30.34 -9.38
CA PHE A 218 8.49 31.03 -9.75
C PHE A 218 9.67 30.24 -9.20
N VAL A 219 10.21 29.35 -10.01
CA VAL A 219 11.59 28.88 -9.86
C VAL A 219 12.17 28.87 -11.27
N ASN A 220 13.12 29.78 -11.50
CA ASN A 220 13.82 29.88 -12.77
C ASN A 220 15.00 28.89 -12.73
N ILE A 221 14.96 27.89 -13.61
CA ILE A 221 15.87 26.74 -13.59
C ILE A 221 17.30 27.16 -13.99
N ASN A 222 17.45 28.30 -14.69
CA ASN A 222 18.72 28.72 -15.28
C ASN A 222 19.25 30.06 -14.76
N ARG A 223 18.66 30.64 -13.70
CA ARG A 223 19.10 31.94 -13.17
C ARG A 223 19.37 31.88 -11.67
N SER A 224 20.36 32.63 -11.23
CA SER A 224 20.58 32.96 -9.83
C SER A 224 19.25 33.31 -9.14
N TRP A 225 19.11 32.95 -7.86
CA TRP A 225 17.94 33.34 -7.07
C TRP A 225 17.74 34.86 -7.17
N PRO A 226 16.54 35.35 -7.52
CA PRO A 226 16.30 36.77 -7.77
C PRO A 226 16.54 37.60 -6.52
N ARG A 227 16.86 38.88 -6.71
CA ARG A 227 16.81 39.84 -5.60
C ARG A 227 15.36 40.07 -5.17
N HIS A 228 15.16 40.57 -3.95
CA HIS A 228 13.82 40.82 -3.41
C HIS A 228 12.94 41.69 -4.35
N SER A 229 13.50 42.76 -4.92
CA SER A 229 12.78 43.64 -5.85
C SER A 229 12.34 42.93 -7.13
N GLU A 230 13.21 42.10 -7.71
CA GLU A 230 12.94 41.31 -8.92
C GLU A 230 11.87 40.25 -8.64
N PHE A 231 11.96 39.57 -7.50
CA PHE A 231 10.97 38.60 -7.06
C PHE A 231 9.58 39.24 -6.92
N ILE A 232 9.49 40.38 -6.24
CA ILE A 232 8.23 41.10 -6.07
C ILE A 232 7.69 41.58 -7.42
N SER A 233 8.52 42.15 -8.28
CA SER A 233 8.08 42.56 -9.62
C SER A 233 7.53 41.38 -10.43
N ALA A 234 8.21 40.23 -10.40
CA ALA A 234 7.76 39.02 -11.08
C ALA A 234 6.44 38.46 -10.53
N MET A 235 6.25 38.49 -9.21
CA MET A 235 5.03 37.98 -8.56
C MET A 235 3.80 38.86 -8.75
N PHE A 236 4.01 40.16 -8.96
CA PHE A 236 2.95 41.13 -9.22
C PHE A 236 2.59 41.22 -10.72
N ASN A 237 3.47 40.75 -11.61
CA ASN A 237 3.22 40.74 -13.05
C ASN A 237 1.97 39.89 -13.40
N GLY A 238 0.98 40.53 -14.03
CA GLY A 238 -0.29 39.89 -14.40
C GLY A 238 -1.21 39.56 -13.22
N ASN A 239 -0.99 40.15 -12.04
CA ASN A 239 -1.87 40.03 -10.88
C ASN A 239 -2.83 41.23 -10.81
N PRO A 240 -4.15 41.06 -11.02
CA PRO A 240 -5.11 42.17 -11.02
C PRO A 240 -5.29 42.84 -9.65
N PHE A 241 -4.81 42.20 -8.57
CA PHE A 241 -4.84 42.77 -7.21
C PHE A 241 -3.51 43.40 -6.79
N ALA A 242 -2.54 43.49 -7.72
CA ALA A 242 -1.32 44.24 -7.54
C ALA A 242 -1.66 45.72 -7.31
N ARG A 243 -1.43 46.20 -6.09
CA ARG A 243 -1.45 47.64 -5.81
C ARG A 243 -0.08 48.21 -6.15
N VAL A 244 -0.04 49.42 -6.69
CA VAL A 244 1.19 50.17 -6.94
C VAL A 244 1.23 51.42 -6.07
N LYS A 245 2.43 51.86 -5.70
CA LYS A 245 2.69 53.12 -5.02
C LYS A 245 3.67 53.93 -5.88
N LEU A 246 3.48 55.24 -5.95
CA LEU A 246 4.49 56.15 -6.47
C LEU A 246 5.58 56.32 -5.40
N SER A 247 6.84 56.12 -5.78
CA SER A 247 7.97 56.45 -4.91
C SER A 247 8.20 57.96 -4.87
N ALA A 248 8.98 58.43 -3.89
CA ALA A 248 9.45 59.82 -3.81
C ALA A 248 10.35 60.25 -5.00
N THR A 249 10.60 59.35 -5.95
CA THR A 249 11.41 59.59 -7.16
C THR A 249 10.56 59.42 -8.43
N ASP A 250 9.24 59.60 -8.35
CA ASP A 250 8.25 59.44 -9.44
C ASP A 250 8.28 58.10 -10.18
N THR A 251 8.84 57.04 -9.56
CA THR A 251 8.81 55.69 -10.13
C THR A 251 7.63 54.91 -9.57
N ILE A 252 6.85 54.28 -10.45
CA ILE A 252 5.77 53.36 -10.07
C ILE A 252 6.40 52.06 -9.54
N ARG A 253 6.11 51.72 -8.29
CA ARG A 253 6.59 50.49 -7.65
C ARG A 253 5.44 49.66 -7.12
N PRO A 254 5.54 48.32 -7.06
CA PRO A 254 4.55 47.49 -6.36
C PRO A 254 4.42 47.93 -4.90
N ALA A 255 3.19 48.11 -4.44
CA ALA A 255 2.90 48.35 -3.04
C ALA A 255 3.24 47.09 -2.25
N GLU A 256 4.07 47.21 -1.21
CA GLU A 256 4.38 46.08 -0.34
C GLU A 256 3.12 45.53 0.33
N ILE A 257 2.86 44.25 0.09
CA ILE A 257 1.79 43.51 0.75
C ILE A 257 2.38 42.89 2.02
N PRO A 258 1.68 42.93 3.17
CA PRO A 258 2.11 42.23 4.37
C PRO A 258 2.48 40.77 4.08
N CYS A 259 3.54 40.27 4.72
CA CYS A 259 4.09 38.91 4.55
C CYS A 259 4.86 38.63 3.24
N THR A 260 4.95 39.56 2.28
CA THR A 260 5.76 39.40 1.06
C THR A 260 7.22 39.06 1.37
N SER A 261 7.86 39.83 2.26
CA SER A 261 9.24 39.60 2.69
C SER A 261 9.40 38.24 3.38
N SER A 262 8.42 37.84 4.20
CA SER A 262 8.43 36.53 4.88
C SER A 262 8.35 35.36 3.88
N VAL A 263 7.53 35.49 2.84
CA VAL A 263 7.43 34.50 1.75
C VAL A 263 8.73 34.44 0.97
N TYR A 264 9.31 35.58 0.59
CA TYR A 264 10.59 35.64 -0.10
C TYR A 264 11.72 35.01 0.73
N LEU A 265 11.85 35.36 2.01
CA LEU A 265 12.86 34.80 2.90
C LEU A 265 12.69 33.28 3.08
N HIS A 266 11.46 32.81 3.22
CA HIS A 266 11.17 31.37 3.29
C HIS A 266 11.63 30.65 2.02
N LEU A 267 11.23 31.13 0.84
CA LEU A 267 11.62 30.53 -0.43
C LEU A 267 13.13 30.61 -0.68
N THR A 268 13.77 31.72 -0.27
CA THR A 268 15.24 31.89 -0.35
C THR A 268 15.96 30.83 0.48
N ARG A 269 15.49 30.59 1.72
CA ARG A 269 16.06 29.55 2.60
C ARG A 269 15.88 28.16 2.00
N THR A 270 14.68 27.86 1.48
CA THR A 270 14.40 26.57 0.82
C THR A 270 15.31 26.38 -0.40
N TYR A 271 15.45 27.39 -1.26
CA TYR A 271 16.33 27.35 -2.43
C TYR A 271 17.80 27.07 -2.03
N ASN A 272 18.31 27.79 -1.04
CA ASN A 272 19.69 27.60 -0.58
C ASN A 272 19.90 26.21 0.04
N ALA A 273 18.94 25.72 0.83
CA ALA A 273 19.00 24.38 1.42
C ALA A 273 19.04 23.28 0.36
N VAL A 274 18.18 23.36 -0.67
CA VAL A 274 18.16 22.40 -1.78
C VAL A 274 19.47 22.46 -2.59
N ARG A 275 20.02 23.65 -2.84
CA ARG A 275 21.32 23.75 -3.54
C ARG A 275 22.45 23.12 -2.75
N GLN A 276 22.48 23.34 -1.43
CA GLN A 276 23.48 22.75 -0.55
C GLN A 276 23.36 21.22 -0.52
N SER A 277 22.15 20.67 -0.45
CA SER A 277 21.94 19.22 -0.39
C SER A 277 22.25 18.48 -1.70
N HIS A 278 22.20 19.16 -2.85
CA HIS A 278 22.40 18.55 -4.17
C HIS A 278 23.68 19.01 -4.91
N HIS A 279 24.67 19.57 -4.19
CA HIS A 279 25.87 20.19 -4.77
C HIS A 279 26.68 19.30 -5.74
N ASN A 280 26.47 17.98 -5.73
CA ASN A 280 27.24 17.01 -6.54
C ASN A 280 26.47 16.46 -7.77
N ASN A 281 25.19 16.81 -7.99
CA ASN A 281 24.31 16.19 -9.01
C ASN A 281 23.74 17.19 -10.03
N ALA A 282 24.57 18.08 -10.59
CA ALA A 282 24.12 19.21 -11.41
C ALA A 282 23.85 18.88 -12.89
N ASN A 283 24.40 17.79 -13.45
CA ASN A 283 24.42 17.54 -14.89
C ASN A 283 23.52 16.38 -15.32
N ALA A 284 22.22 16.51 -15.10
CA ALA A 284 21.25 15.52 -15.57
C ALA A 284 20.06 16.19 -16.25
N ASP A 285 19.49 15.50 -17.22
CA ASP A 285 18.36 15.97 -18.01
C ASP A 285 17.18 16.36 -17.11
N ILE A 286 16.50 17.43 -17.51
CA ILE A 286 15.28 17.89 -16.84
C ILE A 286 14.16 16.92 -17.21
N LEU A 287 13.68 16.18 -16.22
CA LEU A 287 12.53 15.32 -16.39
C LEU A 287 11.23 16.13 -16.29
N PRO A 288 10.18 15.78 -17.06
CA PRO A 288 8.89 16.48 -17.04
C PRO A 288 8.17 16.32 -15.69
N HIS A 289 8.49 15.28 -14.93
CA HIS A 289 8.05 15.08 -13.55
C HIS A 289 8.99 14.14 -12.79
N PRO A 290 9.01 14.17 -11.45
CA PRO A 290 9.95 13.37 -10.66
C PRO A 290 9.53 11.91 -10.40
N PHE A 291 8.34 11.51 -10.85
CA PHE A 291 7.81 10.15 -10.59
C PHE A 291 8.46 9.12 -11.53
N ILE A 292 9.65 8.65 -11.15
CA ILE A 292 10.46 7.68 -11.89
C ILE A 292 10.91 6.52 -10.99
N ALA A 293 11.11 5.34 -11.56
CA ALA A 293 11.60 4.16 -10.85
C ALA A 293 12.52 3.30 -11.72
N MET A 294 13.37 2.50 -11.06
CA MET A 294 14.18 1.49 -11.74
C MET A 294 13.32 0.27 -12.08
N VAL A 295 13.25 -0.08 -13.36
CA VAL A 295 12.54 -1.25 -13.88
C VAL A 295 13.49 -2.02 -14.81
N LYS A 296 13.91 -3.22 -14.39
CA LYS A 296 14.90 -4.04 -15.13
C LYS A 296 16.10 -3.18 -15.57
N ASP A 297 16.72 -2.53 -14.58
CA ASP A 297 17.92 -1.69 -14.73
C ASP A 297 17.74 -0.42 -15.59
N ASN A 298 16.52 -0.11 -16.03
CA ASN A 298 16.20 1.11 -16.77
C ASN A 298 15.35 2.07 -15.92
N VAL A 299 15.68 3.36 -15.96
CA VAL A 299 14.85 4.41 -15.37
C VAL A 299 13.59 4.58 -16.23
N GLN A 300 12.43 4.35 -15.63
CA GLN A 300 11.14 4.47 -16.32
C GLN A 300 10.24 5.48 -15.59
N PRO A 301 9.52 6.34 -16.33
CA PRO A 301 8.54 7.25 -15.75
C PRO A 301 7.27 6.49 -15.35
N PHE A 302 6.50 7.07 -14.43
CA PHE A 302 5.31 6.46 -13.82
C PHE A 302 4.33 5.82 -14.82
N GLN A 303 4.08 6.47 -15.95
CA GLN A 303 3.21 6.01 -17.05
C GLN A 303 3.60 4.61 -17.54
N ARG A 304 4.90 4.29 -17.53
CA ARG A 304 5.46 3.04 -18.06
C ARG A 304 5.75 2.01 -16.97
N TRP A 305 5.41 2.30 -15.71
CA TRP A 305 5.62 1.35 -14.62
C TRP A 305 4.80 0.08 -14.85
N PRO A 306 5.41 -1.12 -14.69
CA PRO A 306 4.71 -2.37 -14.90
C PRO A 306 3.61 -2.57 -13.86
N ARG A 307 2.55 -3.29 -14.22
CA ARG A 307 1.40 -3.59 -13.35
C ARG A 307 1.79 -4.08 -11.96
N ARG A 308 2.84 -4.89 -11.85
CA ARG A 308 3.35 -5.40 -10.57
C ARG A 308 3.77 -4.27 -9.63
N LEU A 309 4.51 -3.30 -10.14
CA LEU A 309 4.99 -2.15 -9.36
C LEU A 309 3.80 -1.29 -8.91
N ILE A 310 2.78 -1.12 -9.74
CA ILE A 310 1.54 -0.42 -9.36
C ILE A 310 0.78 -1.14 -8.25
N ILE A 311 0.69 -2.48 -8.31
CA ILE A 311 0.05 -3.29 -7.26
C ILE A 311 0.81 -3.18 -5.94
N ASP A 312 2.14 -3.08 -5.99
CA ASP A 312 2.99 -2.94 -4.80
C ASP A 312 2.94 -1.51 -4.24
N LEU A 313 2.87 -0.50 -5.11
CA LEU A 313 2.64 0.90 -4.77
C LEU A 313 1.28 1.10 -4.07
N ALA A 314 0.24 0.44 -4.58
CA ALA A 314 -1.11 0.47 -4.00
C ALA A 314 -1.22 -0.29 -2.67
N TYR A 315 -0.25 -1.15 -2.34
CA TYR A 315 -0.32 -2.02 -1.18
C TYR A 315 -0.07 -1.27 0.13
N HIS A 316 -1.06 -1.37 1.02
CA HIS A 316 -1.10 -0.64 2.29
C HIS A 316 -1.85 -1.43 3.37
N ALA A 317 -1.84 -2.76 3.29
CA ALA A 317 -2.42 -3.58 4.34
C ALA A 317 -1.71 -3.33 5.69
N PRO A 318 -2.39 -3.51 6.84
CA PRO A 318 -1.78 -3.29 8.15
C PRO A 318 -0.52 -4.13 8.35
N SER A 319 0.59 -3.47 8.71
CA SER A 319 1.88 -4.10 8.98
C SER A 319 2.38 -3.69 10.37
N LEU A 320 1.81 -4.29 11.42
CA LEU A 320 2.29 -4.11 12.78
C LEU A 320 3.42 -5.10 13.07
N LYS A 321 4.44 -4.67 13.80
CA LYS A 321 5.52 -5.53 14.31
C LYS A 321 4.95 -6.46 15.38
N VAL A 322 4.56 -7.65 14.98
CA VAL A 322 4.07 -8.73 15.84
C VAL A 322 4.95 -9.95 15.57
N GLN A 323 5.20 -10.78 16.58
CA GLN A 323 5.97 -12.01 16.39
C GLN A 323 5.27 -12.96 15.41
N HIS A 324 6.05 -13.63 14.56
CA HIS A 324 5.51 -14.61 13.62
C HIS A 324 5.14 -15.91 14.35
N PRO A 325 4.01 -16.59 14.02
CA PRO A 325 3.60 -17.83 14.70
C PRO A 325 4.64 -18.96 14.66
N MET A 326 5.49 -18.96 13.62
CA MET A 326 6.57 -19.95 13.42
C MET A 326 7.94 -19.43 13.86
N ALA A 327 8.01 -18.28 14.54
CA ALA A 327 9.28 -17.79 15.09
C ALA A 327 9.74 -18.72 16.23
N SER A 328 11.03 -18.99 16.26
CA SER A 328 11.69 -19.77 17.32
C SER A 328 13.04 -19.13 17.64
N THR A 329 13.74 -19.65 18.65
CA THR A 329 15.11 -19.22 18.97
C THR A 329 16.07 -19.38 17.78
N GLN A 330 15.87 -20.41 16.96
CA GLN A 330 16.64 -20.66 15.74
C GLN A 330 16.15 -19.83 14.53
N ARG A 331 14.94 -19.24 14.60
CA ARG A 331 14.30 -18.48 13.52
C ARG A 331 13.92 -17.07 14.00
N SER A 332 14.93 -16.30 14.37
CA SER A 332 14.76 -14.93 14.90
C SER A 332 14.77 -13.85 13.83
N THR A 333 15.44 -14.09 12.69
CA THR A 333 15.55 -13.11 11.60
C THR A 333 14.45 -13.26 10.55
N ASP A 334 14.15 -12.17 9.84
CA ASP A 334 13.19 -12.17 8.73
C ASP A 334 13.64 -13.07 7.55
N ALA A 335 14.97 -13.17 7.32
CA ALA A 335 15.52 -14.04 6.29
C ALA A 335 15.30 -15.53 6.61
N ASP A 336 15.53 -15.93 7.87
CA ASP A 336 15.32 -17.30 8.34
C ASP A 336 13.84 -17.68 8.28
N LEU A 337 12.97 -16.78 8.76
CA LEU A 337 11.52 -16.95 8.65
C LEU A 337 11.06 -17.09 7.19
N LYS A 338 11.60 -16.28 6.28
CA LYS A 338 11.29 -16.40 4.84
C LYS A 338 11.75 -17.73 4.27
N ARG A 339 12.90 -18.27 4.71
CA ARG A 339 13.39 -19.58 4.28
C ARG A 339 12.48 -20.69 4.82
N TYR A 340 12.14 -20.63 6.09
CA TYR A 340 11.27 -21.61 6.75
C TYR A 340 9.84 -21.61 6.17
N VAL A 341 9.20 -20.45 6.02
CA VAL A 341 7.85 -20.38 5.42
C VAL A 341 7.85 -20.88 3.97
N ARG A 342 8.95 -20.68 3.22
CA ARG A 342 9.11 -21.26 1.88
C ARG A 342 9.17 -22.79 1.95
N LEU A 343 9.93 -23.35 2.88
CA LEU A 343 9.98 -24.79 3.15
C LEU A 343 8.58 -25.33 3.48
N VAL A 344 7.90 -24.75 4.47
CA VAL A 344 6.52 -25.12 4.87
C VAL A 344 5.58 -25.16 3.68
N ARG A 345 5.57 -24.10 2.85
CA ARG A 345 4.71 -24.02 1.68
C ARG A 345 5.04 -25.08 0.62
N ARG A 346 6.29 -25.51 0.51
CA ARG A 346 6.70 -26.59 -0.42
C ARG A 346 6.30 -27.95 0.11
N THR A 347 6.55 -28.24 1.38
CA THR A 347 6.14 -29.49 2.03
C THR A 347 4.64 -29.67 1.96
N CYS A 348 3.86 -28.63 2.32
CA CYS A 348 2.40 -28.69 2.23
C CYS A 348 1.86 -28.81 0.79
N ARG A 349 2.64 -28.53 -0.27
CA ARG A 349 2.18 -28.75 -1.66
C ARG A 349 2.23 -30.21 -2.07
N GLN A 350 3.06 -31.03 -1.41
CA GLN A 350 3.18 -32.45 -1.69
C GLN A 350 2.06 -33.26 -1.02
N SER A 351 1.52 -32.76 0.10
CA SER A 351 0.39 -33.39 0.78
C SER A 351 -0.92 -33.15 0.03
N PRO A 352 -1.88 -34.09 0.08
CA PRO A 352 -3.25 -33.86 -0.34
C PRO A 352 -3.85 -32.59 0.28
N SER A 353 -4.64 -31.87 -0.51
CA SER A 353 -5.03 -30.48 -0.25
C SER A 353 -5.69 -30.21 1.10
N LEU A 354 -6.54 -31.12 1.60
CA LEU A 354 -7.21 -30.98 2.90
C LEU A 354 -6.22 -31.10 4.05
N GLN A 355 -5.25 -31.99 3.90
CA GLN A 355 -4.29 -32.34 4.92
C GLN A 355 -3.22 -31.25 5.01
N ALA A 356 -2.76 -30.77 3.84
CA ALA A 356 -1.97 -29.56 3.70
C ALA A 356 -2.61 -28.35 4.37
N ASP A 357 -3.94 -28.17 4.22
CA ASP A 357 -4.67 -27.07 4.84
C ASP A 357 -4.65 -27.16 6.36
N VAL A 358 -4.90 -28.35 6.91
CA VAL A 358 -4.91 -28.60 8.35
C VAL A 358 -3.51 -28.42 8.95
N TRP A 359 -2.47 -28.90 8.28
CA TRP A 359 -1.07 -28.71 8.69
C TRP A 359 -0.64 -27.24 8.62
N LEU A 360 -1.03 -26.53 7.56
CA LEU A 360 -0.77 -25.08 7.47
C LEU A 360 -1.44 -24.32 8.63
N ARG A 361 -2.68 -24.68 8.98
CA ARG A 361 -3.37 -24.07 10.13
C ARG A 361 -2.70 -24.40 11.45
N LEU A 362 -2.13 -25.59 11.60
CA LEU A 362 -1.35 -25.95 12.77
C LEU A 362 -0.17 -24.99 12.94
N LEU A 363 0.67 -24.88 11.92
CA LEU A 363 1.90 -24.08 11.96
C LEU A 363 1.63 -22.57 12.10
N TYR A 364 0.51 -22.06 11.57
CA TYR A 364 0.09 -20.67 11.78
C TYR A 364 -0.70 -20.44 13.09
N ASN A 365 -0.84 -21.45 13.94
CA ASN A 365 -1.62 -21.37 15.18
C ASN A 365 -3.08 -20.93 14.94
N MET A 366 -3.72 -21.53 13.94
CA MET A 366 -5.09 -21.23 13.48
C MET A 366 -6.09 -22.36 13.69
N LEU A 367 -5.71 -23.43 14.38
CA LEU A 367 -6.64 -24.50 14.73
C LEU A 367 -7.57 -24.05 15.87
N PRO A 368 -8.88 -24.26 15.74
CA PRO A 368 -9.86 -23.89 16.75
C PRO A 368 -9.89 -24.95 17.86
N VAL A 369 -8.82 -25.06 18.63
CA VAL A 369 -8.73 -25.97 19.78
C VAL A 369 -9.35 -25.31 21.02
N ASN A 370 -10.10 -26.09 21.80
CA ASN A 370 -10.87 -25.57 22.93
C ASN A 370 -10.00 -24.99 24.05
N SER A 371 -8.73 -25.37 24.17
CA SER A 371 -7.81 -24.78 25.17
C SER A 371 -7.64 -23.26 25.02
N ARG A 372 -7.96 -22.68 23.85
CA ARG A 372 -7.95 -21.22 23.62
C ARG A 372 -9.05 -20.49 24.38
N PHE A 373 -10.10 -21.19 24.79
CA PHE A 373 -11.23 -20.65 25.55
C PHE A 373 -11.08 -20.88 27.05
N TYR A 374 -9.84 -20.95 27.56
CA TYR A 374 -9.56 -21.14 28.99
C TYR A 374 -10.28 -20.12 29.89
N TYR A 375 -10.54 -18.91 29.40
CA TYR A 375 -11.29 -17.89 30.14
C TYR A 375 -12.75 -18.29 30.42
N LEU A 376 -13.33 -19.22 29.66
CA LEU A 376 -14.67 -19.78 29.90
C LEU A 376 -14.67 -20.91 30.92
N GLN A 377 -13.50 -21.45 31.29
CA GLN A 377 -13.37 -22.60 32.19
C GLN A 377 -14.00 -22.35 33.56
N VAL A 378 -13.98 -21.09 34.02
CA VAL A 378 -14.58 -20.67 35.30
C VAL A 378 -16.10 -20.88 35.30
N SER A 379 -16.78 -20.56 34.20
CA SER A 379 -18.23 -20.75 34.07
C SER A 379 -18.63 -22.14 33.57
N GLN A 380 -17.77 -22.77 32.76
CA GLN A 380 -18.04 -24.06 32.14
C GLN A 380 -16.73 -24.87 32.09
N PRO A 381 -16.48 -25.76 33.07
CA PRO A 381 -15.24 -26.53 33.15
C PRO A 381 -14.95 -27.37 31.90
N THR A 382 -16.00 -27.83 31.20
CA THR A 382 -15.90 -28.62 29.97
C THR A 382 -15.57 -27.79 28.72
N ALA A 383 -15.53 -26.46 28.82
CA ALA A 383 -15.29 -25.58 27.67
C ALA A 383 -13.89 -25.73 27.05
N VAL A 384 -12.94 -26.29 27.79
CA VAL A 384 -11.56 -26.57 27.32
C VAL A 384 -11.34 -28.04 26.93
N CYS A 385 -12.31 -28.90 27.21
CA CYS A 385 -12.20 -30.34 26.97
C CYS A 385 -12.33 -30.68 25.47
N CYS A 386 -11.81 -31.84 25.10
CA CYS A 386 -11.84 -32.40 23.75
C CYS A 386 -13.25 -32.42 23.18
N ALA A 387 -13.43 -31.85 21.97
CA ALA A 387 -14.71 -31.83 21.29
C ALA A 387 -15.23 -33.23 20.92
N TYR A 388 -14.35 -34.23 20.89
CA TYR A 388 -14.67 -35.62 20.60
C TYR A 388 -15.05 -36.44 21.84
N GLY A 389 -15.03 -35.84 23.04
CA GLY A 389 -15.58 -36.47 24.25
C GLY A 389 -14.61 -37.31 25.08
N CYS A 390 -13.30 -37.32 24.81
CA CYS A 390 -12.33 -38.08 25.61
C CYS A 390 -11.96 -37.43 26.95
N GLY A 391 -12.60 -36.31 27.34
CA GLY A 391 -12.42 -35.64 28.63
C GLY A 391 -11.13 -34.80 28.80
N ALA A 392 -10.06 -35.07 28.06
CA ALA A 392 -8.79 -34.34 28.13
C ALA A 392 -8.89 -32.89 27.61
N VAL A 393 -7.96 -32.01 28.02
CA VAL A 393 -7.87 -30.63 27.50
C VAL A 393 -7.48 -30.65 26.03
N GLU A 394 -8.26 -29.97 25.19
CA GLU A 394 -8.06 -29.94 23.75
C GLU A 394 -6.96 -28.94 23.37
N THR A 395 -5.72 -29.42 23.32
CA THR A 395 -4.59 -28.69 22.75
C THR A 395 -4.38 -29.08 21.28
N GLN A 396 -3.52 -28.35 20.55
CA GLN A 396 -3.14 -28.75 19.19
C GLN A 396 -2.45 -30.13 19.17
N LEU A 397 -1.58 -30.39 20.15
CA LEU A 397 -0.94 -31.69 20.36
C LEU A 397 -2.00 -32.79 20.59
N HIS A 398 -3.01 -32.48 21.41
CA HIS A 398 -4.08 -33.43 21.70
C HIS A 398 -4.84 -33.84 20.43
N VAL A 399 -5.32 -32.86 19.65
CA VAL A 399 -6.11 -33.11 18.43
C VAL A 399 -5.32 -33.83 17.34
N PHE A 400 -4.00 -33.63 17.27
CA PHE A 400 -3.17 -34.21 16.22
C PHE A 400 -2.54 -35.55 16.59
N HIS A 401 -2.27 -35.80 17.88
CA HIS A 401 -1.44 -36.94 18.26
C HIS A 401 -2.01 -37.75 19.42
N GLN A 402 -2.60 -37.13 20.44
CA GLN A 402 -2.94 -37.84 21.70
C GLN A 402 -4.39 -38.29 21.80
N CYS A 403 -5.32 -37.69 21.05
CA CYS A 403 -6.74 -38.03 21.13
C CYS A 403 -7.02 -39.42 20.53
N CYS A 404 -7.53 -40.36 21.33
CA CYS A 404 -7.89 -41.71 20.88
C CYS A 404 -8.92 -41.71 19.73
N HIS A 405 -9.81 -40.71 19.69
CA HIS A 405 -10.83 -40.60 18.63
C HIS A 405 -10.27 -40.08 17.30
N VAL A 406 -9.16 -39.35 17.28
CA VAL A 406 -8.64 -38.69 16.07
C VAL A 406 -7.30 -39.28 15.61
N HIS A 407 -6.56 -39.93 16.51
CA HIS A 407 -5.22 -40.46 16.26
C HIS A 407 -5.15 -41.35 14.99
N HIS A 408 -6.15 -42.20 14.76
CA HIS A 408 -6.20 -43.09 13.60
C HIS A 408 -6.19 -42.36 12.24
N VAL A 409 -6.76 -41.14 12.17
CA VAL A 409 -6.75 -40.31 10.96
C VAL A 409 -5.32 -39.86 10.63
N TRP A 410 -4.55 -39.53 11.66
CA TRP A 410 -3.15 -39.11 11.53
C TRP A 410 -2.18 -40.27 11.40
N GLN A 411 -2.54 -41.45 11.89
CA GLN A 411 -1.74 -42.67 11.72
C GLN A 411 -1.69 -43.10 10.24
N PHE A 412 -2.82 -43.10 9.54
CA PHE A 412 -2.85 -43.36 8.09
C PHE A 412 -1.89 -42.45 7.32
N HIS A 413 -1.83 -41.20 7.77
CA HIS A 413 -0.92 -40.19 7.25
C HIS A 413 0.54 -40.45 7.57
N ALA A 414 0.84 -40.79 8.81
CA ALA A 414 2.18 -41.13 9.24
C ALA A 414 2.76 -42.26 8.40
N CYS A 415 1.95 -43.27 8.06
CA CYS A 415 2.37 -44.39 7.20
C CYS A 415 2.82 -43.92 5.80
N ALA A 416 2.15 -42.93 5.20
CA ALA A 416 2.56 -42.39 3.91
C ALA A 416 3.93 -41.68 3.95
N TRP A 417 4.22 -40.99 5.05
CA TRP A 417 5.49 -40.29 5.26
C TRP A 417 6.62 -41.22 5.70
N GLN A 418 6.28 -42.31 6.39
CA GLN A 418 7.23 -43.33 6.84
C GLN A 418 7.98 -43.99 5.66
N TYR A 419 7.35 -44.07 4.48
CA TYR A 419 8.03 -44.52 3.25
C TYR A 419 9.28 -43.67 2.92
N TYR A 420 9.21 -42.37 3.21
CA TYR A 420 10.32 -41.42 3.04
C TYR A 420 11.21 -41.31 4.29
N GLY A 421 11.02 -42.17 5.29
CA GLY A 421 11.81 -42.19 6.52
C GLY A 421 11.51 -41.04 7.48
N VAL A 422 10.39 -40.33 7.27
CA VAL A 422 9.96 -39.24 8.15
C VAL A 422 9.13 -39.82 9.28
N SER A 423 9.57 -39.61 10.53
CA SER A 423 8.72 -39.83 11.70
C SER A 423 7.68 -38.71 11.78
N PHE A 424 6.41 -39.02 11.54
CA PHE A 424 5.31 -38.05 11.65
C PHE A 424 4.88 -37.91 13.13
N ASP A 425 5.84 -37.59 13.99
CA ASP A 425 5.63 -37.32 15.41
C ASP A 425 5.35 -35.83 15.66
N TRP A 426 4.99 -35.47 16.89
CA TRP A 426 4.67 -34.07 17.19
C TRP A 426 5.85 -33.11 16.94
N SER A 427 7.08 -33.52 17.26
CA SER A 427 8.27 -32.68 17.11
C SER A 427 8.55 -32.33 15.63
N THR A 428 8.24 -33.25 14.72
CA THR A 428 8.43 -33.09 13.27
C THR A 428 7.27 -32.37 12.60
N ILE A 429 6.02 -32.57 13.05
CA ILE A 429 4.84 -31.93 12.46
C ILE A 429 4.74 -30.45 12.90
N SER A 430 5.09 -30.15 14.15
CA SER A 430 5.08 -28.78 14.69
C SER A 430 6.31 -27.95 14.28
N ASP A 431 7.42 -28.61 13.96
CA ASP A 431 8.64 -27.98 13.46
C ASP A 431 9.30 -28.78 12.31
N LEU A 432 9.24 -28.23 11.10
CA LEU A 432 9.81 -28.85 9.90
C LEU A 432 11.34 -28.78 9.83
N ASP A 433 12.01 -28.07 10.75
CA ASP A 433 13.47 -28.15 10.82
C ASP A 433 13.92 -29.56 11.27
N ASN A 434 13.03 -30.30 11.96
CA ASN A 434 13.26 -31.70 12.38
C ASN A 434 12.93 -32.73 11.28
N PHE A 435 12.54 -32.31 10.08
CA PHE A 435 12.13 -33.22 9.01
C PHE A 435 13.34 -33.97 8.41
N GLY A 436 13.64 -35.15 8.96
CA GLY A 436 14.62 -36.10 8.41
C GLY A 436 13.99 -36.99 7.32
N VAL A 437 14.71 -37.19 6.21
CA VAL A 437 14.29 -38.11 5.13
C VAL A 437 15.34 -39.19 4.88
N ASN A 438 14.91 -40.40 4.54
CA ASN A 438 15.78 -41.51 4.15
C ASN A 438 16.27 -41.37 2.70
N HIS A 439 17.11 -42.31 2.23
CA HIS A 439 17.67 -42.34 0.87
C HIS A 439 16.61 -42.22 -0.24
N ARG A 440 15.40 -42.76 -0.06
CA ARG A 440 14.29 -42.66 -1.03
C ARG A 440 13.70 -41.24 -1.10
N GLY A 441 13.74 -40.52 0.02
CA GLY A 441 13.33 -39.13 0.09
C GLY A 441 14.43 -38.13 -0.29
N VAL A 442 15.70 -38.55 -0.42
CA VAL A 442 16.84 -37.65 -0.72
C VAL A 442 16.69 -37.01 -2.11
N GLU A 443 16.27 -37.75 -3.13
CA GLU A 443 16.05 -37.18 -4.47
C GLU A 443 14.92 -36.13 -4.48
N LEU A 444 13.86 -36.38 -3.72
CA LEU A 444 12.74 -35.45 -3.50
C LEU A 444 13.08 -34.33 -2.50
N LYS A 445 14.16 -34.48 -1.72
CA LYS A 445 14.65 -33.47 -0.77
C LYS A 445 15.05 -32.21 -1.52
N SER A 446 15.61 -32.33 -2.72
CA SER A 446 15.90 -31.18 -3.61
C SER A 446 14.65 -30.37 -3.99
N ALA A 447 13.49 -31.03 -4.08
CA ALA A 447 12.20 -30.38 -4.38
C ALA A 447 11.58 -29.69 -3.15
N ILE A 448 11.91 -30.14 -1.94
CA ILE A 448 11.36 -29.63 -0.66
C ILE A 448 12.31 -28.60 -0.03
N PHE A 449 13.58 -28.97 0.14
CA PHE A 449 14.67 -28.19 0.71
C PHE A 449 15.59 -27.71 -0.42
N LEU A 450 15.66 -26.40 -0.63
CA LEU A 450 16.76 -25.84 -1.41
C LEU A 450 17.91 -25.50 -0.45
N VAL A 451 19.09 -26.03 -0.82
CA VAL A 451 20.37 -25.32 -0.67
C VAL A 451 20.22 -23.91 -1.22
#